data_AF-A0A7J2SGL9-F1
#
_entry.id   AF-A0A7J2SGL9-F1
#
_cell.length_a   1.000
_cell.length_b   1.000
_cell.length_c   1.000
_cell.angle_alpha   90.00
_cell.angle_beta   90.00
_cell.angle_gamma   90.00
#
_symmetry.space_group_name_H-M   'P 1'
#
loop_
_entity.id
_entity.type
_entity.pdbx_description
1 polymer ?
#
loop_
_entity_poly.entity_id
_entity_poly.type
_entity_poly.pdbx_seq_one_letter_code
_entity_poly.pdbx_strand_id
1 'polypeptide(L)'
;MKKKTLIKRTTLLPFFLLILTFNIVYSQSQPPLPHVIWGYVYYDGIVNNANVTVLNERTGEKLYGMTNTDGYYSVSLGDMPSGWKNGDTIKIIAEKGDLIGETFLNADNSVGNQQADVFLTAPPFADFYYIPTIPHSNEKINFFYNSSSEVEIVFIQWNFDDGNISNEKNPSHVYNKEGNYSVTLKIKDKYGREDSKSIVLNVLTTSDNKKEEQSKEEMNPYIIFIIIILVVSLILFIWKSLK
;
A
#
# COMPACT_ATOMS: atom_id res chain seq x y z
N MET A 1 -32.90 -90.63 -73.85
CA MET A 1 -31.69 -89.85 -74.19
C MET A 1 -31.45 -88.82 -73.09
N LYS A 2 -30.34 -88.95 -72.35
CA LYS A 2 -29.88 -88.00 -71.32
C LYS A 2 -29.45 -86.68 -71.98
N LYS A 3 -29.84 -85.53 -71.43
CA LYS A 3 -29.07 -84.28 -71.61
C LYS A 3 -29.17 -83.35 -70.39
N LYS A 4 -28.06 -83.40 -69.64
CA LYS A 4 -27.43 -82.45 -68.73
C LYS A 4 -28.19 -81.19 -68.29
N THR A 5 -28.33 -81.11 -66.97
CA THR A 5 -28.39 -79.91 -66.12
C THR A 5 -27.35 -78.85 -66.49
N LEU A 6 -27.75 -77.58 -66.56
CA LEU A 6 -26.87 -76.44 -66.31
C LEU A 6 -27.67 -75.32 -65.61
N ILE A 7 -27.34 -75.07 -64.35
CA ILE A 7 -27.82 -73.94 -63.57
C ILE A 7 -26.99 -72.72 -63.94
N LYS A 8 -27.63 -71.61 -64.33
CA LYS A 8 -27.04 -70.27 -64.20
C LYS A 8 -28.11 -69.31 -63.65
N ARG A 9 -27.86 -68.85 -62.42
CA ARG A 9 -28.52 -67.72 -61.76
C ARG A 9 -28.27 -66.44 -62.55
N THR A 10 -29.28 -65.59 -62.72
CA THR A 10 -29.10 -64.18 -63.12
C THR A 10 -30.33 -63.39 -62.62
N THR A 11 -30.30 -62.98 -61.35
CA THR A 11 -30.24 -61.58 -60.86
C THR A 11 -31.49 -60.74 -61.15
N LEU A 12 -32.36 -60.62 -60.13
CA LEU A 12 -33.26 -59.48 -59.97
C LEU A 12 -32.42 -58.20 -59.89
N LEU A 13 -32.76 -57.19 -60.71
CA LEU A 13 -32.27 -55.82 -60.52
C LEU A 13 -32.72 -55.32 -59.13
N PRO A 14 -31.81 -54.84 -58.26
CA PRO A 14 -32.24 -54.07 -57.10
C PRO A 14 -32.57 -52.64 -57.56
N PHE A 15 -33.77 -52.22 -57.19
CA PHE A 15 -34.22 -50.83 -57.18
C PHE A 15 -33.18 -50.00 -56.39
N PHE A 16 -32.42 -49.14 -57.07
CA PHE A 16 -31.51 -48.20 -56.41
C PHE A 16 -32.37 -47.10 -55.76
N LEU A 17 -32.79 -47.33 -54.52
CA LEU A 17 -33.36 -46.29 -53.68
C LEU A 17 -32.19 -45.36 -53.30
N LEU A 18 -32.05 -44.24 -54.01
CA LEU A 18 -31.15 -43.16 -53.64
C LEU A 18 -31.71 -42.52 -52.36
N ILE A 19 -31.40 -43.09 -51.20
CA ILE A 19 -31.63 -42.43 -49.92
C ILE A 19 -30.56 -41.35 -49.83
N LEU A 20 -30.92 -40.14 -50.27
CA LEU A 20 -30.18 -38.92 -49.94
C LEU A 20 -30.34 -38.74 -48.43
N THR A 21 -29.45 -39.31 -47.63
CA THR A 21 -29.38 -38.97 -46.21
C THR A 21 -28.89 -37.54 -46.14
N PHE A 22 -29.84 -36.61 -45.98
CA PHE A 22 -29.55 -35.29 -45.47
C PHE A 22 -28.94 -35.48 -44.07
N ASN A 23 -27.62 -35.60 -44.01
CA ASN A 23 -26.86 -35.34 -42.79
C ASN A 23 -26.98 -33.84 -42.54
N ILE A 24 -28.12 -33.40 -42.01
CA ILE A 24 -28.15 -32.14 -41.27
C ILE A 24 -27.42 -32.46 -39.98
N VAL A 25 -26.09 -32.26 -40.01
CA VAL A 25 -25.33 -32.07 -38.79
C VAL A 25 -25.88 -30.77 -38.20
N TYR A 26 -26.84 -30.89 -37.30
CA TYR A 26 -27.07 -29.85 -36.32
C TYR A 26 -25.80 -29.80 -35.48
N SER A 27 -24.84 -28.98 -35.92
CA SER A 27 -23.82 -28.46 -35.03
C SER A 27 -24.57 -27.56 -34.07
N GLN A 28 -25.05 -28.14 -32.96
CA GLN A 28 -25.31 -27.38 -31.75
C GLN A 28 -23.94 -26.83 -31.36
N SER A 29 -23.56 -25.68 -31.91
CA SER A 29 -22.43 -24.91 -31.39
C SER A 29 -22.74 -24.75 -29.91
N GLN A 30 -21.96 -25.40 -29.05
CA GLN A 30 -22.05 -25.16 -27.61
C GLN A 30 -22.04 -23.64 -27.45
N PRO A 31 -22.97 -23.04 -26.67
CA PRO A 31 -22.87 -21.62 -26.38
C PRO A 31 -21.45 -21.36 -25.89
N PRO A 32 -20.79 -20.29 -26.37
CA PRO A 32 -19.42 -20.01 -25.96
C PRO A 32 -19.36 -20.09 -24.44
N LEU A 33 -18.41 -20.87 -23.91
CA LEU A 33 -18.22 -20.95 -22.47
C LEU A 33 -18.02 -19.51 -21.97
N PRO A 34 -18.75 -19.08 -20.92
CA PRO A 34 -18.67 -17.70 -20.48
C PRO A 34 -17.22 -17.40 -20.11
N HIS A 35 -16.69 -16.26 -20.54
CA HIS A 35 -15.33 -15.89 -20.18
C HIS A 35 -15.28 -15.65 -18.67
N VAL A 36 -14.38 -16.32 -17.94
CA VAL A 36 -14.28 -16.16 -16.48
C VAL A 36 -12.94 -15.56 -16.11
N ILE A 37 -12.96 -14.55 -15.25
CA ILE A 37 -11.78 -14.10 -14.52
C ILE A 37 -11.82 -14.69 -13.12
N TRP A 38 -10.75 -15.31 -12.69
CA TRP A 38 -10.67 -15.94 -11.37
C TRP A 38 -9.29 -15.75 -10.76
N GLY A 39 -9.17 -15.99 -9.47
CA GLY A 39 -7.89 -15.94 -8.77
C GLY A 39 -8.07 -15.92 -7.27
N TYR A 40 -6.99 -15.58 -6.57
CA TYR A 40 -6.95 -15.51 -5.12
C TYR A 40 -6.57 -14.11 -4.65
N VAL A 41 -7.06 -13.74 -3.46
CA VAL A 41 -6.67 -12.49 -2.79
C VAL A 41 -5.77 -12.79 -1.61
N TYR A 42 -4.65 -12.06 -1.50
CA TYR A 42 -3.63 -12.29 -0.49
C TYR A 42 -3.29 -11.04 0.32
N TYR A 43 -3.01 -11.24 1.62
CA TYR A 43 -2.35 -10.31 2.54
C TYR A 43 -1.77 -11.11 3.71
N ASP A 44 -0.45 -11.33 3.72
CA ASP A 44 0.25 -12.23 4.67
C ASP A 44 -0.43 -13.63 4.82
N GLY A 45 -1.04 -14.09 3.74
CA GLY A 45 -1.94 -15.25 3.74
C GLY A 45 -3.15 -15.04 2.84
N ILE A 46 -4.07 -16.02 2.86
CA ILE A 46 -5.29 -16.00 2.06
C ILE A 46 -6.34 -15.08 2.70
N VAL A 47 -7.00 -14.24 1.90
CA VAL A 47 -8.02 -13.30 2.36
C VAL A 47 -9.41 -13.74 1.90
N ASN A 48 -10.24 -14.17 2.86
CA ASN A 48 -11.64 -14.50 2.62
C ASN A 48 -12.55 -13.26 2.64
N ASN A 49 -13.73 -13.37 2.01
CA ASN A 49 -14.77 -12.33 2.01
C ASN A 49 -14.21 -10.93 1.68
N ALA A 50 -13.27 -10.85 0.74
CA ALA A 50 -12.78 -9.61 0.15
C ALA A 50 -13.67 -9.27 -1.04
N ASN A 51 -14.07 -8.00 -1.15
CA ASN A 51 -14.81 -7.52 -2.30
C ASN A 51 -13.87 -7.45 -3.50
N VAL A 52 -14.31 -7.92 -4.65
CA VAL A 52 -13.54 -7.88 -5.90
C VAL A 52 -14.33 -7.09 -6.93
N THR A 53 -13.70 -6.10 -7.54
CA THR A 53 -14.23 -5.35 -8.68
C THR A 53 -13.38 -5.61 -9.90
N VAL A 54 -14.01 -6.04 -10.99
CA VAL A 54 -13.38 -6.18 -12.30
C VAL A 54 -13.86 -5.01 -13.16
N LEU A 55 -12.93 -4.17 -13.60
CA LEU A 55 -13.17 -2.95 -14.36
C LEU A 55 -12.51 -3.08 -15.73
N ASN A 56 -13.26 -2.81 -16.81
CA ASN A 56 -12.66 -2.56 -18.11
C ASN A 56 -12.31 -1.08 -18.21
N GLU A 57 -11.01 -0.76 -18.34
CA GLU A 57 -10.54 0.63 -18.30
C GLU A 57 -11.02 1.46 -19.49
N ARG A 58 -11.35 0.81 -20.62
CA ARG A 58 -11.85 1.50 -21.81
C ARG A 58 -13.35 1.81 -21.71
N THR A 59 -14.16 0.86 -21.26
CA THR A 59 -15.62 1.06 -21.19
C THR A 59 -16.07 1.69 -19.89
N GLY A 60 -15.29 1.56 -18.81
CA GLY A 60 -15.67 1.96 -17.47
C GLY A 60 -16.66 1.00 -16.79
N GLU A 61 -17.06 -0.07 -17.48
CA GLU A 61 -17.99 -1.06 -16.93
C GLU A 61 -17.34 -1.86 -15.81
N LYS A 62 -18.12 -2.12 -14.76
CA LYS A 62 -17.70 -2.83 -13.56
C LYS A 62 -18.54 -4.08 -13.36
N LEU A 63 -17.84 -5.16 -13.04
CA LEU A 63 -18.43 -6.39 -12.53
C LEU A 63 -17.90 -6.63 -11.12
N TYR A 64 -18.69 -7.31 -10.32
CA TYR A 64 -18.41 -7.51 -8.90
C TYR A 64 -18.34 -8.99 -8.56
N GLY A 65 -17.46 -9.31 -7.64
CA GLY A 65 -17.32 -10.62 -7.03
C GLY A 65 -16.92 -10.48 -5.57
N MET A 66 -16.77 -11.61 -4.90
CA MET A 66 -16.25 -11.66 -3.55
C MET A 66 -15.47 -12.96 -3.38
N THR A 67 -14.41 -12.94 -2.58
CA THR A 67 -13.69 -14.17 -2.27
C THR A 67 -14.50 -15.07 -1.33
N ASN A 68 -14.43 -16.37 -1.55
CA ASN A 68 -14.98 -17.39 -0.65
C ASN A 68 -14.09 -17.57 0.60
N THR A 69 -14.36 -18.60 1.40
CA THR A 69 -13.59 -18.92 2.61
C THR A 69 -12.13 -19.28 2.35
N ASP A 70 -11.82 -19.76 1.13
CA ASP A 70 -10.49 -20.14 0.69
C ASP A 70 -9.78 -18.99 -0.07
N GLY A 71 -10.36 -17.77 0.00
CA GLY A 71 -9.86 -16.56 -0.67
C GLY A 71 -9.93 -16.59 -2.19
N TYR A 72 -10.61 -17.58 -2.76
CA TYR A 72 -10.85 -17.72 -4.19
C TYR A 72 -12.02 -16.82 -4.62
N TYR A 73 -11.86 -16.09 -5.72
CA TYR A 73 -12.94 -15.40 -6.41
C TYR A 73 -13.07 -15.87 -7.85
N SER A 74 -14.28 -15.75 -8.39
CA SER A 74 -14.57 -15.93 -9.81
C SER A 74 -15.63 -14.93 -10.25
N VAL A 75 -15.37 -14.19 -11.33
CA VAL A 75 -16.30 -13.25 -11.95
C VAL A 75 -16.53 -13.71 -13.38
N SER A 76 -17.77 -14.10 -13.66
CA SER A 76 -18.18 -14.46 -15.02
C SER A 76 -18.44 -13.18 -15.82
N LEU A 77 -17.76 -13.08 -16.95
CA LEU A 77 -17.97 -12.04 -17.97
C LEU A 77 -19.14 -12.40 -18.91
N GLY A 78 -19.75 -13.59 -18.79
CA GLY A 78 -20.81 -14.06 -19.69
C GLY A 78 -20.33 -14.15 -21.15
N ASP A 79 -21.22 -13.82 -22.09
CA ASP A 79 -20.81 -13.29 -23.39
C ASP A 79 -20.26 -11.90 -23.11
N MET A 80 -18.93 -11.70 -23.20
CA MET A 80 -18.21 -10.43 -22.92
C MET A 80 -19.16 -9.21 -22.76
N PRO A 81 -19.22 -8.53 -21.60
CA PRO A 81 -20.19 -7.48 -21.33
C PRO A 81 -20.23 -6.46 -22.47
N SER A 82 -21.40 -5.93 -22.77
CA SER A 82 -21.65 -5.14 -23.97
C SER A 82 -20.56 -4.09 -24.22
N GLY A 83 -19.64 -4.38 -25.13
CA GLY A 83 -18.57 -3.47 -25.51
C GLY A 83 -17.17 -3.85 -25.05
N TRP A 84 -16.96 -4.93 -24.29
CA TRP A 84 -15.61 -5.48 -24.03
C TRP A 84 -15.06 -6.13 -25.31
N LYS A 85 -13.75 -6.01 -25.53
CA LYS A 85 -13.05 -6.50 -26.72
C LYS A 85 -11.76 -7.22 -26.34
N ASN A 86 -11.33 -8.13 -27.21
CA ASN A 86 -10.01 -8.73 -27.10
C ASN A 86 -8.93 -7.64 -27.06
N GLY A 87 -8.00 -7.74 -26.11
CA GLY A 87 -6.94 -6.77 -25.87
C GLY A 87 -7.30 -5.56 -25.01
N ASP A 88 -8.56 -5.44 -24.53
CA ASP A 88 -8.90 -4.40 -23.56
C ASP A 88 -8.13 -4.61 -22.24
N THR A 89 -7.68 -3.54 -21.62
CA THR A 89 -7.07 -3.61 -20.28
C THR A 89 -8.17 -3.78 -19.23
N ILE A 90 -8.06 -4.85 -18.45
CA ILE A 90 -8.94 -5.17 -17.34
C ILE A 90 -8.16 -4.95 -16.05
N LYS A 91 -8.69 -4.07 -15.22
CA LYS A 91 -8.21 -3.80 -13.88
C LYS A 91 -9.03 -4.58 -12.88
N ILE A 92 -8.38 -5.38 -12.05
CA ILE A 92 -9.00 -6.08 -10.94
C ILE A 92 -8.59 -5.39 -9.65
N ILE A 93 -9.55 -4.98 -8.85
CA ILE A 93 -9.37 -4.32 -7.56
C ILE A 93 -9.96 -5.23 -6.50
N ALA A 94 -9.21 -5.50 -5.42
CA ALA A 94 -9.73 -6.21 -4.26
C ALA A 94 -9.61 -5.34 -3.00
N GLU A 95 -10.62 -5.43 -2.13
CA GLU A 95 -10.73 -4.63 -0.91
C GLU A 95 -11.19 -5.49 0.28
N LYS A 96 -10.54 -5.31 1.44
CA LYS A 96 -10.92 -5.94 2.70
C LYS A 96 -10.67 -4.98 3.86
N GLY A 97 -11.73 -4.36 4.36
CA GLY A 97 -11.58 -3.26 5.33
C GLY A 97 -10.76 -2.13 4.68
N ASP A 98 -9.67 -1.71 5.32
CA ASP A 98 -8.77 -0.67 4.80
C ASP A 98 -7.67 -1.21 3.87
N LEU A 99 -7.63 -2.53 3.66
CA LEU A 99 -6.70 -3.17 2.74
C LEU A 99 -7.20 -3.05 1.30
N ILE A 100 -6.33 -2.62 0.39
CA ILE A 100 -6.65 -2.43 -1.03
C ILE A 100 -5.48 -2.96 -1.87
N GLY A 101 -5.80 -3.65 -2.97
CA GLY A 101 -4.85 -4.11 -3.97
C GLY A 101 -5.43 -4.05 -5.37
N GLU A 102 -4.56 -3.90 -6.37
CA GLU A 102 -4.96 -3.92 -7.78
C GLU A 102 -4.00 -4.77 -8.62
N THR A 103 -4.52 -5.39 -9.68
CA THR A 103 -3.74 -6.07 -10.71
C THR A 103 -4.38 -5.84 -12.07
N PHE A 104 -3.63 -6.13 -13.13
CA PHE A 104 -4.06 -5.87 -14.51
C PHE A 104 -3.86 -7.10 -15.38
N LEU A 105 -4.79 -7.34 -16.28
CA LEU A 105 -4.67 -8.31 -17.36
C LEU A 105 -5.24 -7.72 -18.65
N ASN A 106 -4.87 -8.31 -19.79
CA ASN A 106 -5.51 -7.97 -21.05
C ASN A 106 -6.62 -8.98 -21.33
N ALA A 107 -7.79 -8.51 -21.71
CA ALA A 107 -8.91 -9.35 -22.06
C ALA A 107 -8.52 -10.29 -23.22
N ASP A 108 -8.28 -11.57 -22.92
CA ASP A 108 -8.10 -12.60 -23.93
C ASP A 108 -9.33 -13.50 -24.03
N ASN A 109 -10.01 -13.45 -25.18
CA ASN A 109 -11.18 -14.30 -25.43
C ASN A 109 -10.86 -15.66 -26.07
N SER A 110 -9.60 -15.93 -26.40
CA SER A 110 -9.14 -17.24 -26.88
C SER A 110 -8.97 -18.26 -25.75
N VAL A 111 -8.73 -17.77 -24.53
CA VAL A 111 -8.60 -18.57 -23.31
C VAL A 111 -9.88 -18.33 -22.51
N GLY A 112 -10.84 -19.25 -22.57
CA GLY A 112 -12.15 -19.09 -21.92
C GLY A 112 -12.09 -18.72 -20.42
N ASN A 113 -10.94 -18.94 -19.76
CA ASN A 113 -10.70 -18.49 -18.39
C ASN A 113 -9.34 -17.78 -18.29
N GLN A 114 -9.28 -16.68 -17.52
CA GLN A 114 -8.04 -15.95 -17.24
C GLN A 114 -7.84 -15.84 -15.73
N GLN A 115 -6.64 -16.19 -15.27
CA GLN A 115 -6.29 -16.09 -13.85
C GLN A 115 -5.63 -14.72 -13.56
N ALA A 116 -6.00 -14.10 -12.45
CA ALA A 116 -5.27 -12.98 -11.87
C ALA A 116 -5.35 -13.02 -10.35
N ASP A 117 -4.21 -13.06 -9.68
CA ASP A 117 -4.17 -12.96 -8.23
C ASP A 117 -3.99 -11.50 -7.81
N VAL A 118 -4.59 -11.12 -6.67
CA VAL A 118 -4.52 -9.76 -6.13
C VAL A 118 -3.81 -9.78 -4.78
N PHE A 119 -2.78 -8.95 -4.65
CA PHE A 119 -2.07 -8.74 -3.38
C PHE A 119 -2.54 -7.41 -2.79
N LEU A 120 -3.16 -7.47 -1.62
CA LEU A 120 -3.57 -6.27 -0.90
C LEU A 120 -2.37 -5.62 -0.24
N THR A 121 -2.54 -4.34 0.08
CA THR A 121 -1.58 -3.55 0.85
C THR A 121 -2.28 -2.90 2.03
N ALA A 122 -1.54 -2.56 3.08
CA ALA A 122 -2.04 -1.80 4.23
C ALA A 122 -2.04 -0.28 3.98
N PRO A 123 -2.87 0.49 4.70
CA PRO A 123 -2.79 1.95 4.75
C PRO A 123 -1.38 2.42 5.15
N PRO A 124 -0.99 3.66 4.79
CA PRO A 124 0.29 4.21 5.22
C PRO A 124 0.28 4.45 6.74
N PHE A 125 1.46 4.49 7.34
CA PHE A 125 1.66 4.80 8.76
C PHE A 125 2.45 6.10 8.92
N ALA A 126 1.81 7.15 9.44
CA ALA A 126 2.39 8.46 9.64
C ALA A 126 3.23 8.49 10.92
N ASP A 127 4.48 8.93 10.78
CA ASP A 127 5.39 9.17 11.89
C ASP A 127 6.47 10.19 11.54
N PHE A 128 6.94 10.90 12.56
CA PHE A 128 8.02 11.87 12.45
C PHE A 128 8.66 12.19 13.80
N TYR A 129 9.81 12.84 13.73
CA TYR A 129 10.47 13.47 14.87
C TYR A 129 11.02 14.85 14.47
N TYR A 130 11.50 15.62 15.44
CA TYR A 130 12.02 16.96 15.21
C TYR A 130 13.29 17.22 16.03
N ILE A 131 14.10 18.18 15.59
CA ILE A 131 15.32 18.63 16.27
C ILE A 131 15.36 20.17 16.25
N PRO A 132 15.67 20.83 17.39
CA PRO A 132 16.03 20.25 18.69
C PRO A 132 14.83 19.69 19.46
N THR A 133 15.08 18.78 20.41
CA THR A 133 14.03 18.18 21.27
C THR A 133 13.45 19.18 22.27
N ILE A 134 14.20 20.23 22.60
CA ILE A 134 13.81 21.35 23.47
C ILE A 134 13.98 22.64 22.65
N PRO A 135 12.98 23.01 21.83
CA PRO A 135 13.10 24.19 20.98
C PRO A 135 12.79 25.48 21.73
N HIS A 136 13.42 26.56 21.29
CA HIS A 136 13.13 27.91 21.76
C HIS A 136 12.50 28.79 20.68
N SER A 137 11.82 29.86 21.11
CA SER A 137 11.28 30.87 20.20
C SER A 137 12.39 31.47 19.32
N ASN A 138 12.08 31.72 18.06
CA ASN A 138 12.98 32.20 17.00
C ASN A 138 14.12 31.23 16.63
N GLU A 139 14.07 29.99 17.10
CA GLU A 139 14.99 28.93 16.70
C GLU A 139 14.46 28.17 15.47
N LYS A 140 15.37 27.74 14.60
CA LYS A 140 15.04 26.87 13.47
C LYS A 140 14.90 25.42 13.93
N ILE A 141 13.70 24.88 13.78
CA ILE A 141 13.37 23.49 14.09
C ILE A 141 13.30 22.71 12.76
N ASN A 142 14.00 21.58 12.68
CA ASN A 142 13.95 20.70 11.52
C ASN A 142 13.07 19.49 11.83
N PHE A 143 12.15 19.17 10.93
CA PHE A 143 11.25 18.03 11.04
C PHE A 143 11.72 16.92 10.09
N PHE A 144 11.72 15.69 10.59
CA PHE A 144 12.21 14.52 9.87
C PHE A 144 11.09 13.51 9.68
N TYR A 145 10.82 13.19 8.43
CA TYR A 145 9.89 12.17 8.01
C TYR A 145 10.38 10.78 8.44
N ASN A 146 9.55 10.06 9.19
CA ASN A 146 9.81 8.69 9.63
C ASN A 146 8.63 7.73 9.30
N SER A 147 7.74 8.15 8.42
CA SER A 147 6.52 7.40 8.07
C SER A 147 6.84 6.22 7.15
N SER A 148 6.00 5.19 7.15
CA SER A 148 6.12 4.00 6.28
C SER A 148 4.88 3.78 5.42
N SER A 149 5.05 3.10 4.29
CA SER A 149 3.95 2.75 3.38
C SER A 149 4.39 1.60 2.47
N GLU A 150 3.45 0.70 2.15
CA GLU A 150 3.67 -0.41 1.22
C GLU A 150 3.52 0.02 -0.25
N VAL A 151 2.93 1.19 -0.49
CA VAL A 151 2.76 1.80 -1.80
C VAL A 151 3.18 3.26 -1.81
N GLU A 152 3.20 3.87 -3.00
CA GLU A 152 3.59 5.27 -3.18
C GLU A 152 2.72 6.24 -2.35
N ILE A 153 3.39 7.18 -1.68
CA ILE A 153 2.76 8.34 -1.03
C ILE A 153 2.64 9.46 -2.05
N VAL A 154 1.41 9.91 -2.29
CA VAL A 154 1.08 10.94 -3.29
C VAL A 154 0.76 12.31 -2.68
N PHE A 155 0.64 12.38 -1.36
CA PHE A 155 0.40 13.64 -0.63
C PHE A 155 1.15 13.63 0.70
N ILE A 156 1.77 14.76 1.02
CA ILE A 156 2.41 15.06 2.30
C ILE A 156 2.01 16.49 2.65
N GLN A 157 1.56 16.70 3.88
CA GLN A 157 1.30 18.02 4.41
C GLN A 157 1.63 18.08 5.90
N TRP A 158 2.35 19.12 6.27
CA TRP A 158 2.62 19.54 7.63
C TRP A 158 1.72 20.71 7.97
N ASN A 159 1.16 20.70 9.17
CA ASN A 159 0.51 21.85 9.80
C ASN A 159 1.25 22.14 11.11
N PHE A 160 1.79 23.35 11.24
CA PHE A 160 2.59 23.77 12.39
C PHE A 160 1.74 24.39 13.51
N ASP A 161 0.42 24.46 13.36
CA ASP A 161 -0.52 24.98 14.38
C ASP A 161 -0.32 26.47 14.74
N ASP A 162 0.39 27.21 13.88
CA ASP A 162 0.58 28.66 13.95
C ASP A 162 0.01 29.39 12.72
N GLY A 163 -0.73 28.66 11.88
CA GLY A 163 -1.26 29.12 10.60
C GLY A 163 -0.38 28.79 9.38
N ASN A 164 0.83 28.29 9.58
CA ASN A 164 1.72 27.86 8.50
C ASN A 164 1.59 26.37 8.20
N ILE A 165 1.81 26.02 6.92
CA ILE A 165 1.83 24.65 6.41
C ILE A 165 3.05 24.41 5.53
N SER A 166 3.42 23.15 5.33
CA SER A 166 4.44 22.77 4.34
C SER A 166 4.08 21.47 3.64
N ASN A 167 4.45 21.31 2.37
CA ASN A 167 4.32 20.07 1.62
C ASN A 167 5.68 19.38 1.38
N GLU A 168 6.76 19.92 1.96
CA GLU A 168 8.09 19.32 1.87
C GLU A 168 8.15 18.03 2.71
N LYS A 169 8.98 17.07 2.29
CA LYS A 169 9.14 15.82 3.03
C LYS A 169 9.79 16.05 4.40
N ASN A 170 10.83 16.88 4.47
CA ASN A 170 11.56 17.21 5.69
C ASN A 170 11.70 18.74 5.83
N PRO A 171 10.63 19.44 6.24
CA PRO A 171 10.65 20.90 6.32
C PRO A 171 11.44 21.38 7.53
N SER A 172 11.75 22.67 7.52
CA SER A 172 12.14 23.41 8.72
C SER A 172 11.15 24.52 9.01
N HIS A 173 10.94 24.83 10.28
CA HIS A 173 10.00 25.86 10.73
C HIS A 173 10.56 26.67 11.90
N VAL A 174 10.07 27.90 12.08
CA VAL A 174 10.47 28.81 13.17
C VAL A 174 9.22 29.35 13.84
N TYR A 175 9.12 29.20 15.16
CA TYR A 175 8.05 29.78 15.98
C TYR A 175 8.50 31.08 16.62
N ASN A 176 7.80 32.19 16.36
CA ASN A 176 8.21 33.51 16.86
C ASN A 176 7.88 33.74 18.33
N LYS A 177 7.01 32.92 18.93
CA LYS A 177 6.56 33.02 20.32
C LYS A 177 6.69 31.67 21.00
N GLU A 178 6.91 31.71 22.32
CA GLU A 178 6.79 30.54 23.18
C GLU A 178 5.33 30.05 23.23
N GLY A 179 5.14 28.75 23.44
CA GLY A 179 3.83 28.14 23.48
C GLY A 179 3.84 26.65 23.13
N ASN A 180 2.67 26.03 23.27
CA ASN A 180 2.44 24.66 22.84
C ASN A 180 1.83 24.67 21.44
N TYR A 181 2.46 23.96 20.50
CA TYR A 181 2.03 23.85 19.11
C TYR A 181 1.78 22.38 18.75
N SER A 182 0.59 22.04 18.26
CA SER A 182 0.26 20.67 17.86
C SER A 182 0.67 20.38 16.41
N VAL A 183 1.95 20.11 16.19
CA VAL A 183 2.48 19.83 14.84
C VAL A 183 1.88 18.54 14.31
N THR A 184 1.27 18.62 13.13
CA THR A 184 0.60 17.49 12.48
C THR A 184 1.22 17.20 11.12
N LEU A 185 1.67 15.96 10.92
CA LEU A 185 2.01 15.40 9.62
C LEU A 185 0.83 14.57 9.12
N LYS A 186 0.33 14.87 7.92
CA LYS A 186 -0.68 14.09 7.20
C LYS A 186 -0.08 13.55 5.91
N ILE A 187 -0.28 12.26 5.65
CA ILE A 187 0.15 11.59 4.42
C ILE A 187 -1.01 10.87 3.75
N LYS A 188 -0.95 10.70 2.43
CA LYS A 188 -1.91 9.93 1.64
C LYS A 188 -1.19 9.04 0.65
N ASP A 189 -1.64 7.81 0.51
CA ASP A 189 -1.13 6.88 -0.49
C ASP A 189 -1.86 6.97 -1.84
N LYS A 190 -1.37 6.26 -2.86
CA LYS A 190 -1.97 6.25 -4.21
C LYS A 190 -3.41 5.75 -4.26
N TYR A 191 -3.86 5.00 -3.25
CA TYR A 191 -5.24 4.53 -3.13
C TYR A 191 -6.15 5.52 -2.42
N GLY A 192 -5.60 6.65 -1.96
CA GLY A 192 -6.33 7.69 -1.27
C GLY A 192 -6.48 7.45 0.23
N ARG A 193 -5.84 6.42 0.78
CA ARG A 193 -5.85 6.12 2.21
C ARG A 193 -4.92 7.09 2.93
N GLU A 194 -5.36 7.59 4.07
CA GLU A 194 -4.68 8.63 4.82
C GLU A 194 -4.29 8.14 6.21
N ASP A 195 -3.17 8.64 6.71
CA ASP A 195 -2.85 8.60 8.13
C ASP A 195 -2.23 9.93 8.56
N SER A 196 -2.29 10.22 9.86
CA SER A 196 -1.73 11.44 10.42
C SER A 196 -1.12 11.23 11.80
N LYS A 197 -0.02 11.92 12.04
CA LYS A 197 0.66 11.96 13.34
C LYS A 197 0.61 13.37 13.86
N SER A 198 0.32 13.53 15.16
CA SER A 198 0.44 14.81 15.86
C SER A 198 1.38 14.68 17.05
N ILE A 199 2.28 15.64 17.21
CA ILE A 199 3.17 15.78 18.38
C ILE A 199 3.04 17.20 18.91
N VAL A 200 2.79 17.32 20.22
CA VAL A 200 2.76 18.62 20.91
C VAL A 200 4.19 19.07 21.16
N LEU A 201 4.55 20.18 20.52
CA LEU A 201 5.82 20.85 20.66
C LEU A 201 5.71 21.96 21.71
N ASN A 202 6.49 21.87 22.79
CA ASN A 202 6.59 22.93 23.77
C ASN A 202 7.78 23.84 23.43
N VAL A 203 7.50 25.00 22.84
CA VAL A 203 8.49 26.02 22.48
C VAL A 203 8.72 26.93 23.67
N LEU A 204 9.93 26.97 24.18
CA LEU A 204 10.32 27.77 25.34
C LEU A 204 10.78 29.18 24.93
N THR A 205 10.83 30.09 25.89
CA THR A 205 11.39 31.43 25.62
C THR A 205 12.91 31.36 25.48
N THR A 206 13.49 32.20 24.62
CA THR A 206 14.94 32.25 24.39
C THR A 206 15.71 32.79 25.61
N SER A 207 15.05 33.43 26.59
CA SER A 207 15.70 33.97 27.79
C SER A 207 16.14 32.91 28.81
N ASP A 208 15.65 31.67 28.71
CA ASP A 208 15.97 30.60 29.66
C ASP A 208 17.39 30.04 29.52
N ASN A 209 18.03 30.18 28.35
CA ASN A 209 19.45 29.81 28.15
C ASN A 209 20.42 30.61 29.02
N LYS A 210 20.03 31.80 29.50
CA LYS A 210 20.86 32.53 30.46
C LYS A 210 20.87 31.87 31.84
N LYS A 211 19.81 31.17 32.26
CA LYS A 211 19.77 30.61 33.62
C LYS A 211 20.61 29.35 33.78
N GLU A 212 20.68 28.49 32.77
CA GLU A 212 21.52 27.27 32.82
C GLU A 212 23.01 27.57 32.60
N GLU A 213 23.36 28.60 31.80
CA GLU A 213 24.75 29.07 31.74
C GLU A 213 25.15 29.93 32.95
N GLN A 214 24.23 30.68 33.57
CA GLN A 214 24.49 31.46 34.79
C GLN A 214 24.49 30.64 36.08
N SER A 215 24.04 29.38 36.09
CA SER A 215 24.06 28.53 37.29
C SER A 215 25.37 27.77 37.50
N LYS A 216 26.40 28.00 36.67
CA LYS A 216 27.78 27.71 37.12
C LYS A 216 28.12 28.75 38.16
N GLU A 217 27.82 28.47 39.43
CA GLU A 217 28.28 29.29 40.56
C GLU A 217 29.81 29.40 40.46
N GLU A 218 30.30 30.52 39.94
CA GLU A 218 31.70 30.90 40.12
C GLU A 218 31.92 31.01 41.63
N MET A 219 32.74 30.10 42.19
CA MET A 219 33.09 30.16 43.61
C MET A 219 33.60 31.57 43.94
N ASN A 220 33.06 32.16 45.00
CA ASN A 220 33.46 33.49 45.46
C ASN A 220 35.00 33.57 45.54
N PRO A 221 35.65 34.58 44.91
CA PRO A 221 37.11 34.67 44.85
C PRO A 221 37.77 34.74 46.24
N TYR A 222 37.05 35.24 47.26
CA TYR A 222 37.51 35.18 48.65
C TYR A 222 37.50 33.76 49.22
N ILE A 223 36.51 32.93 48.86
CA ILE A 223 36.47 31.51 49.25
C ILE A 223 37.61 30.76 48.56
N ILE A 224 37.86 31.02 47.27
CA ILE A 224 39.00 30.46 46.52
C ILE A 224 40.32 30.84 47.21
N PHE A 225 40.49 32.10 47.58
CA PHE A 225 41.70 32.58 48.25
C PHE A 225 41.92 31.95 49.63
N ILE A 226 40.85 31.79 50.43
CA ILE A 226 40.92 31.11 51.74
C ILE A 226 41.30 29.64 51.57
N ILE A 227 40.73 28.94 50.59
CA ILE A 227 41.08 27.53 50.30
C ILE A 227 42.57 27.42 49.95
N ILE A 228 43.09 28.33 49.11
CA ILE A 228 44.51 28.34 48.75
C ILE A 228 45.39 28.53 49.99
N ILE A 229 45.07 29.48 50.88
CA ILE A 229 45.82 29.71 52.12
C ILE A 229 45.80 28.47 53.02
N LEU A 230 44.64 27.82 53.17
CA LEU A 230 44.51 26.62 53.99
C LEU A 230 45.33 25.45 53.42
N VAL A 231 45.30 25.26 52.10
CA VAL A 231 46.10 24.22 51.42
C VAL A 231 47.60 24.48 51.61
N VAL A 232 48.06 25.72 51.43
CA VAL A 232 49.48 26.08 51.64
C VAL A 232 49.88 25.88 53.10
N SER A 233 49.02 26.26 54.05
CA SER A 233 49.29 26.09 55.48
C SER A 233 49.37 24.61 55.88
N LEU A 234 48.50 23.78 55.29
CA LEU A 234 48.51 22.34 55.51
C LEU A 234 49.79 21.69 54.94
N ILE A 235 50.20 22.08 53.73
CA ILE A 235 51.44 21.60 53.11
C ILE A 235 52.65 21.98 53.98
N LEU A 236 52.72 23.22 54.45
CA LEU A 236 53.79 23.69 55.34
C LEU A 236 53.77 22.97 56.69
N PHE A 237 52.60 22.68 57.24
CA PHE A 237 52.44 21.91 58.47
C PHE A 237 52.95 20.47 58.31
N ILE A 238 52.56 19.79 57.23
CA ILE A 238 53.02 18.43 56.91
C ILE A 238 54.54 18.42 56.71
N TRP A 239 55.08 19.41 56.00
CA TRP A 239 56.53 19.53 55.78
C TRP A 239 57.32 19.77 57.07
N LYS A 240 56.74 20.53 58.01
CA LYS A 240 57.33 20.75 59.34
C LYS A 240 57.25 19.51 60.24
N SER A 241 56.22 18.66 60.09
CA SER A 241 56.10 17.40 60.85
C SER A 241 56.98 16.25 60.36
N LEU A 242 57.59 16.39 59.16
CA LEU A 242 58.48 15.40 58.56
C LEU A 242 59.97 15.67 58.82
N LYS A 243 60.30 16.72 59.58
CA LYS A 243 61.64 17.02 60.10
C LYS A 243 61.68 16.75 61.60
#